data_AF-A0A0T5ZP94-F1
#
_entry.id   AF-A0A0T5ZP94-F1
#
_cell.length_a   1.000
_cell.length_b   1.000
_cell.length_c   1.000
_cell.angle_alpha   90.00
_cell.angle_beta   90.00
_cell.angle_gamma   90.00
#
_symmetry.space_group_name_H-M   'P 1'
#
loop_
_entity.id
_entity.type
_entity.pdbx_description
1 polymer ?
#
loop_
_entity_poly.entity_id
_entity_poly.type
_entity_poly.pdbx_seq_one_letter_code
_entity_poly.pdbx_strand_id
1 'polypeptide(L)'
;MTLAPWEYLLKEWRPERFPDIYWPVIAASVVFLVGQVIVYNVRTRQLRRFEPLVGMQEWFLWTGFITFGLVLIMALFRWYFLLVLVTLVIGLAVYAWTRFRYFPPIIAAYNQQLRRARFFSQARYKHPEATIRQRAKKRKRR
;
A
#
# COMPACT_ATOMS: atom_id res chain seq x y z
N MET A 1 37.10 12.52 -20.79
CA MET A 1 36.31 11.73 -21.76
C MET A 1 34.94 11.49 -21.14
N THR A 2 33.88 11.96 -21.78
CA THR A 2 32.50 11.68 -21.37
C THR A 2 32.12 10.30 -21.89
N LEU A 3 31.81 9.36 -20.99
CA LEU A 3 31.30 8.05 -21.37
C LEU A 3 29.92 8.17 -22.01
N ALA A 4 29.54 7.22 -22.87
CA ALA A 4 28.19 7.18 -23.39
C ALA A 4 27.18 6.83 -22.27
N PRO A 5 25.92 7.29 -22.31
CA PRO A 5 24.94 7.06 -21.24
C PRO A 5 24.78 5.58 -20.84
N TRP A 6 24.86 4.66 -21.81
CA TRP A 6 24.71 3.22 -21.61
C TRP A 6 25.89 2.60 -20.86
N GLU A 7 27.08 3.17 -21.01
CA GLU A 7 28.29 2.66 -20.36
C GLU A 7 28.24 2.88 -18.84
N TYR A 8 27.49 3.88 -18.38
CA TYR A 8 27.23 4.11 -16.95
C TYR A 8 26.36 3.02 -16.32
N LEU A 9 25.48 2.36 -17.08
CA LEU A 9 24.57 1.33 -16.55
C LEU A 9 25.34 0.17 -15.92
N LEU A 10 26.48 -0.19 -16.51
CA LEU A 10 27.33 -1.30 -16.07
C LEU A 10 28.48 -0.83 -15.17
N LYS A 11 28.45 0.41 -14.67
CA LYS A 11 29.40 0.87 -13.64
C LYS A 11 28.85 0.60 -12.25
N GLU A 12 29.77 0.25 -11.35
CA GLU A 12 29.49 0.11 -9.92
C GLU A 12 28.94 1.41 -9.33
N TRP A 13 27.87 1.29 -8.56
CA TRP A 13 27.19 2.36 -7.85
C TRP A 13 28.01 2.80 -6.63
N ARG A 14 28.76 3.91 -6.78
CA ARG A 14 29.62 4.50 -5.74
C ARG A 14 29.80 6.02 -5.95
N PRO A 15 30.09 6.79 -4.89
CA PRO A 15 30.19 8.26 -4.98
C PRO A 15 31.30 8.74 -5.91
N GLU A 16 32.40 8.00 -6.08
CA GLU A 16 33.53 8.42 -6.92
C GLU A 16 33.18 8.38 -8.42
N ARG A 17 32.25 7.51 -8.83
CA ARG A 17 31.80 7.40 -10.23
C ARG A 17 30.53 8.19 -10.51
N PHE A 18 29.75 8.47 -9.47
CA PHE A 18 28.44 9.11 -9.56
C PHE A 18 28.29 10.24 -8.51
N PRO A 19 29.21 11.21 -8.45
CA PRO A 19 29.24 12.21 -7.38
C PRO A 19 27.95 13.03 -7.32
N ASP A 20 27.36 13.32 -8.48
CA ASP A 20 26.21 14.20 -8.61
C ASP A 20 24.89 13.52 -8.27
N ILE A 21 24.79 12.19 -8.42
CA ILE A 21 23.52 11.46 -8.27
C ILE A 21 23.52 10.50 -7.08
N TYR A 22 24.69 10.06 -6.60
CA TYR A 22 24.79 9.08 -5.53
C TYR A 22 24.14 9.56 -4.25
N TRP A 23 24.61 10.68 -3.71
CA TRP A 23 24.08 11.23 -2.47
C TRP A 23 22.62 11.68 -2.58
N PRO A 24 22.20 12.38 -3.65
CA PRO A 24 20.79 12.72 -3.83
C PRO A 24 19.87 11.51 -3.89
N VAL A 25 20.24 10.41 -4.55
CA VAL A 25 19.40 9.19 -4.62
C VAL A 25 19.26 8.55 -3.24
N ILE A 26 20.36 8.42 -2.50
CA ILE A 26 20.32 7.88 -1.13
C ILE A 26 19.46 8.78 -0.23
N ALA A 27 19.72 10.09 -0.22
CA ALA A 27 18.96 11.05 0.57
C ALA A 27 17.47 11.04 0.19
N ALA A 28 17.14 11.03 -1.09
CA ALA A 28 15.77 10.95 -1.58
C ALA A 28 15.09 9.65 -1.13
N SER A 29 15.78 8.52 -1.18
CA SER A 29 15.22 7.24 -0.72
C SER A 29 14.92 7.24 0.79
N VAL A 30 15.78 7.87 1.61
CA VAL A 30 15.55 8.04 3.06
C VAL A 30 14.36 8.95 3.31
N VAL A 31 14.34 10.12 2.68
CA VAL A 31 13.24 11.10 2.82
C VAL A 31 11.91 10.47 2.39
N PHE A 32 11.92 9.71 1.30
CA PHE A 32 10.75 9.01 0.80
C PHE A 32 10.25 7.95 1.80
N LEU A 33 11.14 7.14 2.38
CA LEU A 33 10.77 6.17 3.41
C LEU A 33 10.19 6.86 4.65
N VAL A 34 10.85 7.90 5.16
CA VAL A 34 10.37 8.66 6.32
C VAL A 34 9.00 9.28 6.04
N GLY A 35 8.83 9.90 4.86
CA GLY A 35 7.55 10.42 4.40
C GLY A 35 6.48 9.33 4.36
N GLN A 36 6.82 8.14 3.87
CA GLN A 36 5.91 6.99 3.81
C GLN A 36 5.49 6.51 5.20
N VAL A 37 6.41 6.46 6.16
CA VAL A 37 6.12 6.13 7.57
C VAL A 37 5.18 7.16 8.19
N ILE A 38 5.40 8.45 7.95
CA ILE A 38 4.54 9.52 8.45
C ILE A 38 3.13 9.39 7.84
N VAL A 39 3.05 9.27 6.51
CA VAL A 39 1.77 9.12 5.78
C VAL A 39 1.03 7.88 6.25
N TYR A 40 1.72 6.74 6.40
CA TYR A 40 1.14 5.52 6.94
C TYR A 40 0.53 5.76 8.32
N ASN A 41 1.27 6.36 9.26
CA ASN A 41 0.77 6.61 10.61
C ASN A 41 -0.47 7.53 10.62
N VAL A 42 -0.44 8.61 9.83
CA VAL A 42 -1.56 9.57 9.74
C VAL A 42 -2.77 8.91 9.08
N ARG A 43 -2.59 8.27 7.92
CA ARG A 43 -3.69 7.69 7.14
C ARG A 43 -4.29 6.47 7.82
N THR A 44 -3.47 5.62 8.43
CA THR A 44 -3.96 4.46 9.19
C THR A 44 -4.86 4.92 10.32
N ARG A 45 -4.52 6.01 11.04
CA ARG A 45 -5.41 6.59 12.07
C ARG A 45 -6.73 7.13 11.49
N GLN A 46 -6.68 7.84 10.37
CA GLN A 46 -7.88 8.41 9.72
C GLN A 46 -8.81 7.33 9.15
N LEU A 47 -8.23 6.26 8.60
CA LEU A 47 -8.95 5.26 7.80
C LEU A 47 -9.19 3.95 8.55
N ARG A 48 -8.97 3.88 9.87
CA ARG A 48 -9.14 2.66 10.69
C ARG A 48 -10.46 1.93 10.47
N ARG A 49 -11.53 2.66 10.12
CA ARG A 49 -12.87 2.09 9.90
C ARG A 49 -13.03 1.38 8.55
N PHE A 50 -12.12 1.63 7.61
CA PHE A 50 -12.17 1.10 6.25
C PHE A 50 -10.96 0.19 6.02
N GLU A 51 -11.13 -1.08 6.38
CA GLU A 51 -10.08 -2.10 6.34
C GLU A 51 -9.30 -2.16 5.00
N PRO A 52 -9.94 -2.15 3.81
CA PRO A 52 -9.17 -2.21 2.56
C PRO A 52 -8.28 -1.00 2.32
N LEU A 53 -8.68 0.18 2.82
CA LEU A 53 -7.87 1.39 2.65
C LEU A 53 -6.67 1.38 3.59
N VAL A 54 -6.78 0.78 4.77
CA VAL A 54 -5.63 0.55 5.67
C VAL A 54 -4.66 -0.44 5.04
N GLY A 55 -5.17 -1.55 4.50
CA GLY A 55 -4.35 -2.52 3.77
C GLY A 55 -3.58 -1.88 2.60
N MET A 56 -4.20 -0.94 1.87
CA MET A 56 -3.51 -0.21 0.81
C MET A 56 -2.35 0.64 1.33
N GLN A 57 -2.51 1.30 2.47
CA GLN A 57 -1.42 2.07 3.08
C GLN A 57 -0.28 1.17 3.54
N GLU A 58 -0.60 -0.01 4.08
CA GLU A 58 0.39 -1.01 4.46
C GLU A 58 1.18 -1.53 3.25
N TRP A 59 0.51 -1.81 2.13
CA TRP A 59 1.18 -2.16 0.88
C TRP A 59 2.15 -1.08 0.41
N PHE A 60 1.75 0.20 0.50
CA PHE A 60 2.64 1.31 0.17
C PHE A 60 3.84 1.40 1.12
N LEU A 61 3.63 1.22 2.42
CA LEU A 61 4.72 1.19 3.39
C LEU A 61 5.72 0.08 3.08
N TRP A 62 5.25 -1.15 2.88
CA TRP A 62 6.11 -2.29 2.57
C TRP A 62 6.85 -2.12 1.26
N THR A 63 6.19 -1.61 0.22
CA THR A 63 6.84 -1.32 -1.06
C THR A 63 7.98 -0.33 -0.86
N GLY A 64 7.74 0.78 -0.16
CA GLY A 64 8.78 1.78 0.14
C GLY A 64 9.92 1.25 0.97
N PHE A 65 9.61 0.46 2.00
CA PHE A 65 10.60 -0.18 2.87
C PHE A 65 11.50 -1.14 2.08
N ILE A 66 10.91 -2.00 1.25
CA ILE A 66 11.66 -2.96 0.41
C ILE A 66 12.50 -2.22 -0.62
N THR A 67 11.95 -1.25 -1.35
CA THR A 67 12.70 -0.47 -2.35
C THR A 67 13.88 0.27 -1.72
N PHE A 68 13.67 0.93 -0.57
CA PHE A 68 14.75 1.57 0.18
C PHE A 68 15.83 0.56 0.62
N GLY A 69 15.42 -0.55 1.22
CA GLY A 69 16.34 -1.58 1.68
C GLY A 69 17.20 -2.14 0.53
N LEU A 70 16.59 -2.41 -0.62
CA LEU A 70 17.30 -2.87 -1.81
C LEU A 70 18.29 -1.83 -2.34
N VAL A 71 17.91 -0.56 -2.42
CA VAL A 71 18.82 0.54 -2.82
C VAL A 71 20.00 0.65 -1.88
N LEU A 72 19.78 0.53 -0.57
CA LEU A 72 20.82 0.58 0.44
C LEU A 72 21.78 -0.62 0.33
N ILE A 73 21.26 -1.83 0.14
CA ILE A 73 22.06 -3.04 -0.12
C ILE A 73 22.90 -2.85 -1.39
N MET A 74 22.31 -2.37 -2.48
CA MET A 74 23.02 -2.11 -3.74
C MET A 74 24.14 -1.10 -3.57
N ALA A 75 23.93 -0.06 -2.76
CA ALA A 75 24.93 0.93 -2.41
C ALA A 75 26.06 0.36 -1.53
N LEU A 76 25.73 -0.49 -0.57
CA LEU A 76 26.70 -1.11 0.33
C LEU A 76 27.60 -2.12 -0.40
N PHE A 77 27.01 -2.99 -1.22
CA PHE A 77 27.72 -4.03 -1.97
C PHE A 77 28.26 -3.55 -3.32
N ARG A 78 28.10 -2.26 -3.65
CA ARG A 78 28.63 -1.62 -4.87
C ARG A 78 28.17 -2.32 -6.16
N TRP A 79 26.91 -2.71 -6.21
CA TRP A 79 26.30 -3.32 -7.40
C TRP A 79 26.27 -2.36 -8.59
N TYR A 80 25.96 -2.90 -9.78
CA TYR A 80 25.83 -2.10 -11.00
C TYR A 80 24.69 -1.08 -10.90
N PHE A 81 24.90 0.12 -11.43
CA PHE A 81 23.91 1.21 -11.45
C PHE A 81 22.60 0.79 -12.12
N LEU A 82 22.67 -0.07 -13.14
CA LEU A 82 21.49 -0.65 -13.79
C LEU A 82 20.52 -1.29 -12.78
N LEU A 83 21.04 -2.01 -11.78
CA LEU A 83 20.21 -2.68 -10.78
C LEU A 83 19.49 -1.68 -9.88
N VAL A 84 20.16 -0.57 -9.53
CA VAL A 84 19.53 0.53 -8.78
C VAL A 84 18.39 1.13 -9.60
N LEU A 85 18.62 1.42 -10.88
CA LEU A 85 17.63 2.01 -11.77
C LEU A 85 16.41 1.09 -11.95
N VAL A 86 16.64 -0.20 -12.23
CA VAL A 86 15.57 -1.20 -12.36
C VAL A 86 14.78 -1.30 -11.06
N THR A 87 15.43 -1.28 -9.90
CA THR A 87 14.76 -1.35 -8.59
C THR A 87 13.86 -0.14 -8.34
N LEU A 88 14.31 1.06 -8.69
CA LEU A 88 13.50 2.27 -8.57
C LEU A 88 12.29 2.25 -9.52
N VAL A 89 12.49 1.82 -10.77
CA VAL A 89 11.42 1.69 -11.75
C VAL A 89 10.39 0.65 -11.32
N ILE A 90 10.82 -0.52 -10.85
CA ILE A 90 9.93 -1.56 -10.34
C ILE A 90 9.18 -1.05 -9.10
N GLY A 91 9.85 -0.38 -8.17
CA GLY A 91 9.21 0.20 -6.99
C GLY A 91 8.06 1.15 -7.37
N LEU A 92 8.31 2.08 -8.29
CA LEU A 92 7.29 2.99 -8.83
C LEU A 92 6.16 2.24 -9.57
N ALA A 93 6.50 1.22 -10.35
CA ALA A 93 5.51 0.41 -11.04
C ALA A 93 4.60 -0.34 -10.04
N VAL A 94 5.15 -0.87 -8.96
CA VAL A 94 4.38 -1.50 -7.88
C VAL A 94 3.46 -0.50 -7.21
N TYR A 95 3.92 0.74 -6.92
CA TYR A 95 3.03 1.78 -6.40
C TYR A 95 1.84 2.06 -7.32
N ALA A 96 2.10 2.25 -8.61
CA ALA A 96 1.07 2.52 -9.60
C ALA A 96 0.10 1.34 -9.73
N TRP A 97 0.62 0.12 -9.85
CA TRP A 97 -0.17 -1.10 -9.94
C TRP A 97 -1.05 -1.31 -8.70
N THR A 98 -0.49 -1.18 -7.51
CA THR A 98 -1.22 -1.31 -6.25
C THR A 98 -2.36 -0.30 -6.18
N ARG A 99 -2.09 0.96 -6.54
CA ARG A 99 -3.09 2.05 -6.49
C ARG A 99 -4.20 1.89 -7.52
N PHE A 100 -3.87 1.57 -8.77
CA PHE A 100 -4.79 1.66 -9.90
C PHE A 100 -5.37 0.33 -10.36
N ARG A 101 -4.72 -0.79 -10.05
CA ARG A 101 -5.15 -2.11 -10.54
C ARG A 101 -5.53 -3.10 -9.45
N TYR A 102 -4.79 -3.12 -8.35
CA TYR A 102 -4.97 -4.12 -7.29
C TYR A 102 -6.09 -3.75 -6.30
N PHE A 103 -6.03 -2.56 -5.69
CA PHE A 103 -7.01 -2.15 -4.67
C PHE A 103 -8.39 -1.72 -5.18
N PRO A 104 -8.58 -1.09 -6.36
CA PRO A 104 -9.90 -0.69 -6.83
C PRO A 104 -10.97 -1.80 -6.82
N PRO A 105 -10.71 -3.03 -7.32
CA PRO A 105 -11.71 -4.11 -7.24
C PRO A 105 -12.02 -4.53 -5.80
N ILE A 106 -11.02 -4.55 -4.92
CA ILE A 106 -11.19 -4.92 -3.50
C ILE A 106 -12.08 -3.91 -2.78
N ILE A 107 -11.83 -2.61 -3.00
CA ILE A 107 -12.62 -1.51 -2.45
C ILE A 107 -14.07 -1.59 -2.95
N ALA A 108 -14.28 -1.90 -4.23
CA ALA A 108 -15.61 -2.05 -4.80
C ALA A 108 -16.40 -3.19 -4.15
N ALA A 109 -15.76 -4.35 -3.96
CA ALA A 109 -16.35 -5.50 -3.27
C ALA A 109 -16.71 -5.16 -1.80
N TYR A 110 -15.80 -4.51 -1.08
CA TYR A 110 -16.03 -4.06 0.29
C TYR A 110 -17.21 -3.08 0.41
N ASN A 111 -17.30 -2.12 -0.50
CA ASN A 111 -18.42 -1.18 -0.56
C ASN A 111 -19.76 -1.88 -0.87
N GLN A 112 -19.77 -2.96 -1.66
CA GLN A 112 -20.96 -3.78 -1.87
C GLN A 112 -21.38 -4.49 -0.57
N GLN A 113 -20.43 -5.06 0.18
CA GLN A 113 -20.71 -5.70 1.46
C GLN A 113 -21.29 -4.70 2.48
N LEU A 114 -20.69 -3.52 2.59
CA LEU A 114 -21.19 -2.42 3.43
C LEU A 114 -22.63 -2.01 3.07
N ARG A 115 -22.95 -1.90 1.77
CA ARG A 115 -24.31 -1.59 1.32
C ARG A 115 -25.31 -2.66 1.73
N ARG A 116 -24.97 -3.94 1.56
CA ARG A 116 -25.82 -5.07 1.99
C ARG A 116 -26.02 -5.06 3.50
N ALA A 117 -24.95 -4.90 4.28
CA ALA A 117 -25.03 -4.85 5.74
C ALA A 117 -25.93 -3.70 6.24
N ARG A 118 -25.82 -2.51 5.63
CA ARG A 118 -26.70 -1.37 5.93
C ARG A 118 -28.16 -1.68 5.60
N PHE A 119 -28.44 -2.27 4.44
CA PHE A 119 -29.80 -2.65 4.06
C PHE A 119 -30.44 -3.62 5.06
N PHE A 120 -29.74 -4.68 5.45
CA PHE A 120 -30.24 -5.65 6.43
C PHE A 120 -30.44 -5.03 7.82
N SER A 121 -29.52 -4.14 8.25
CA SER A 121 -29.68 -3.42 9.51
C SER A 121 -30.95 -2.54 9.50
N GLN A 122 -31.18 -1.76 8.43
CA GLN A 122 -32.36 -0.90 8.29
C GLN A 122 -33.67 -1.69 8.16
N ALA A 123 -33.67 -2.82 7.44
CA ALA A 123 -34.84 -3.69 7.31
C ALA A 123 -35.32 -4.22 8.67
N ARG A 124 -34.39 -4.53 9.59
CA ARG A 124 -34.70 -4.97 10.96
C ARG A 124 -35.41 -3.89 11.78
N TYR A 125 -35.11 -2.61 11.57
CA TYR A 125 -35.77 -1.50 12.26
C TYR A 125 -37.09 -1.05 11.61
N LYS A 126 -37.28 -1.28 10.30
CA LYS A 126 -38.53 -0.97 9.59
C LYS A 126 -39.66 -1.95 9.88
N HIS A 127 -39.33 -3.17 10.31
CA HIS A 127 -40.31 -4.17 10.74
C HIS A 127 -40.10 -4.53 12.22
N PRO A 128 -40.39 -3.62 13.17
CA PRO A 128 -40.23 -3.88 14.60
C PRO A 128 -41.06 -5.09 15.07
N GLU A 129 -42.10 -5.42 14.32
CA GLU A 129 -43.00 -6.57 14.50
C GLU A 129 -42.28 -7.92 14.35
N ALA A 130 -41.20 -7.98 13.55
CA ALA A 130 -40.37 -9.18 13.37
C ALA A 130 -39.35 -9.38 14.51
N THR A 131 -39.09 -8.35 15.32
CA THR A 131 -38.22 -8.43 16.51
C THR A 131 -38.96 -8.86 17.78
N ILE A 132 -40.29 -8.80 17.80
CA ILE A 132 -41.08 -9.31 18.91
C ILE A 132 -41.12 -10.84 18.78
N ARG A 133 -40.32 -11.53 19.60
CA ARG A 133 -40.39 -12.98 19.76
C ARG A 133 -41.80 -13.31 20.26
N GLN A 134 -42.73 -13.65 19.37
CA GLN A 134 -44.08 -14.03 19.77
C GLN A 134 -43.97 -15.18 20.76
N ARG A 135 -44.38 -14.92 22.00
CA ARG A 135 -44.38 -15.89 23.09
C ARG A 135 -45.25 -17.06 22.60
N ALA A 136 -44.64 -18.21 22.32
CA ALA A 136 -45.34 -19.37 21.78
C ALA A 136 -46.56 -19.67 22.67
N LYS A 137 -47.77 -19.45 22.14
CA LYS A 137 -49.03 -19.69 22.85
C LYS A 137 -49.03 -21.18 23.21
N LYS A 138 -48.91 -21.47 24.52
CA LYS A 138 -48.93 -22.83 25.07
C LYS A 138 -50.22 -23.52 24.58
N ARG A 139 -50.09 -24.44 23.62
CA ARG A 139 -51.20 -25.17 23.02
C ARG A 139 -51.85 -26.00 24.12
N LYS A 140 -53.00 -25.54 24.62
CA LYS A 140 -53.80 -26.26 25.62
C LYS A 140 -54.36 -27.51 24.94
N ARG A 141 -53.73 -28.67 25.21
CA ARG A 141 -54.26 -29.98 24.82
C ARG A 141 -55.59 -30.17 25.56
N ARG A 142 -56.66 -30.41 24.81
CA ARG A 142 -57.89 -31.05 25.29
C ARG A 142 -57.68 -32.55 25.19
#